data_AF-A0A7V2QWM0-F1
#
_entry.id   AF-A0A7V2QWM0-F1
#
_cell.length_a   1.000
_cell.length_b   1.000
_cell.length_c   1.000
_cell.angle_alpha   90.00
_cell.angle_beta   90.00
_cell.angle_gamma   90.00
#
_symmetry.space_group_name_H-M   'P 1'
#
loop_
_entity.id
_entity.type
_entity.pdbx_description
1 polymer ?
#
loop_
_entity_poly.entity_id
_entity_poly.type
_entity_poly.pdbx_seq_one_letter_code
_entity_poly.pdbx_strand_id
1 'polypeptide(L)'
;MERSDFWWLSPSQRSRYQHTEFGHHRPIRDDEDPRFVNWGTNICLIDELENWRDRFQDTNVYRALKTVSTSPGIGEIIGPVLVDIDNSDENLEDALTVTRKILFLLNDELRIETDSLRIFFTGRKGFNFEIRPQALGIQGSTIDQVRKSAEVLYRITEALRAGKTWQIRNQVSDTGTVVDQIYGDRFDYRLKHPYIRLHSSLNMWISTDGETKTRMKIELTSNELNKVSATEIAYRAEKLAT
;
A
#
# COMPACT_ATOMS: atom_id res chain seq x y z
N MET A 1 -1.69 -18.97 6.00
CA MET A 1 -0.84 -17.84 5.58
C MET A 1 -0.73 -16.90 6.77
N GLU A 2 0.48 -16.49 7.15
CA GLU A 2 0.69 -15.64 8.32
C GLU A 2 0.09 -14.23 8.04
N ARG A 3 -1.04 -13.91 8.68
CA ARG A 3 -1.73 -12.62 8.60
C ARG A 3 -0.97 -11.58 9.44
N SER A 4 0.24 -11.24 9.01
CA SER A 4 1.04 -10.22 9.69
C SER A 4 1.24 -9.02 8.77
N ASP A 5 0.79 -7.84 9.20
CA ASP A 5 1.08 -6.54 8.59
C ASP A 5 2.59 -6.25 8.45
N PHE A 6 3.41 -7.06 9.12
CA PHE A 6 4.87 -7.01 9.17
C PHE A 6 5.53 -8.26 8.57
N TRP A 7 4.83 -8.98 7.68
CA TRP A 7 5.29 -10.20 7.00
C TRP A 7 6.64 -10.09 6.26
N TRP A 8 7.04 -8.86 5.94
CA TRP A 8 8.28 -8.51 5.24
C TRP A 8 9.50 -8.44 6.18
N LEU A 9 9.28 -8.41 7.51
CA LEU A 9 10.36 -8.48 8.49
C LEU A 9 10.84 -9.93 8.65
N SER A 10 12.15 -10.15 8.51
CA SER A 10 12.77 -11.39 8.94
C SER A 10 12.67 -11.55 10.47
N PRO A 11 12.79 -12.78 11.02
CA PRO A 11 12.75 -12.99 12.48
C PRO A 11 13.75 -12.11 13.25
N SER A 12 14.97 -11.96 12.72
CA SER A 12 16.01 -11.10 13.32
C SER A 12 15.66 -9.61 13.30
N GLN A 13 14.93 -9.16 12.28
CA GLN A 13 14.45 -7.79 12.20
C GLN A 13 13.27 -7.57 13.15
N ARG A 14 12.34 -8.53 13.28
CA ARG A 14 11.21 -8.42 14.22
C ARG A 14 11.67 -8.25 15.67
N SER A 15 12.70 -8.99 16.08
CA SER A 15 13.28 -8.82 17.43
C SER A 15 13.96 -7.48 17.65
N ARG A 16 14.37 -6.79 16.58
CA ARG A 16 15.14 -5.54 16.63
C ARG A 16 14.28 -4.29 16.43
N TYR A 17 13.34 -4.34 15.49
CA TYR A 17 12.46 -3.25 15.10
C TYR A 17 11.06 -3.54 15.61
N GLN A 18 10.84 -3.15 16.86
CA GLN A 18 9.65 -3.55 17.61
C GLN A 18 8.59 -2.46 17.67
N HIS A 19 8.88 -1.25 17.19
CA HIS A 19 7.97 -0.11 17.30
C HIS A 19 7.60 0.45 15.94
N THR A 20 6.39 0.97 15.84
CA THR A 20 5.85 1.66 14.67
C THR A 20 4.80 2.65 15.13
N GLU A 21 4.56 3.67 14.32
CA GLU A 21 3.37 4.49 14.49
C GLU A 21 2.16 3.75 13.91
N PHE A 22 1.07 3.72 14.65
CA PHE A 22 -0.26 3.33 14.16
C PHE A 22 -1.13 4.57 14.03
N GLY A 23 -2.03 4.55 13.06
CA GLY A 23 -2.96 5.64 12.79
C GLY A 23 -4.37 5.12 12.57
N HIS A 24 -5.36 5.97 12.82
CA HIS A 24 -6.71 5.77 12.33
C HIS A 24 -7.36 7.11 11.99
N HIS A 25 -8.40 7.07 11.16
CA HIS A 25 -9.30 8.19 10.96
C HIS A 25 -10.76 7.72 10.89
N ARG A 26 -11.70 8.62 11.22
CA ARG A 26 -13.14 8.38 10.99
C ARG A 26 -13.45 8.15 9.51
N PRO A 27 -14.61 7.59 9.13
CA PRO A 27 -15.07 7.64 7.74
C PRO A 27 -14.99 9.07 7.17
N ILE A 28 -14.39 9.17 5.99
CA ILE A 28 -14.15 10.42 5.27
C ILE A 28 -15.20 10.53 4.17
N ARG A 29 -15.70 11.74 3.90
CA ARG A 29 -16.62 11.96 2.78
C ARG A 29 -15.87 11.99 1.44
N ASP A 30 -16.54 11.65 0.35
CA ASP A 30 -15.92 11.68 -0.99
C ASP A 30 -15.40 13.07 -1.40
N ASP A 31 -16.02 14.12 -0.88
CA ASP A 31 -15.64 15.52 -1.11
C ASP A 31 -14.59 16.05 -0.11
N GLU A 32 -14.18 15.24 0.87
CA GLU A 32 -13.18 15.60 1.88
C GLU A 32 -11.80 15.09 1.50
N ASP A 33 -10.79 15.97 1.56
CA ASP A 33 -9.41 15.60 1.28
C ASP A 33 -8.78 14.93 2.52
N PRO A 34 -8.32 13.65 2.41
CA PRO A 34 -7.75 12.90 3.53
C PRO A 34 -6.56 13.56 4.23
N ARG A 35 -5.88 14.50 3.56
CA ARG A 35 -4.73 15.23 4.11
C ARG A 35 -5.11 16.20 5.22
N PHE A 36 -6.37 16.63 5.30
CA PHE A 36 -6.85 17.56 6.31
C PHE A 36 -7.64 16.88 7.43
N VAL A 37 -7.79 15.56 7.35
CA VAL A 37 -8.47 14.78 8.39
C VAL A 37 -7.58 14.70 9.62
N ASN A 38 -8.19 14.73 10.82
CA ASN A 38 -7.46 14.50 12.04
C ASN A 38 -7.16 13.00 12.20
N TRP A 39 -5.89 12.63 12.07
CA TRP A 39 -5.42 11.27 12.29
C TRP A 39 -5.13 11.07 13.78
N GLY A 40 -5.82 10.11 14.39
CA GLY A 40 -5.43 9.65 15.72
C GLY A 40 -4.23 8.72 15.56
N THR A 41 -3.03 9.20 15.89
CA THR A 41 -1.80 8.39 15.81
C THR A 41 -1.17 8.12 17.16
N ASN A 42 -0.44 7.02 17.27
CA ASN A 42 0.37 6.69 18.42
C ASN A 42 1.55 5.79 18.02
N ILE A 43 2.71 5.99 18.67
CA ILE A 43 3.85 5.08 18.52
C ILE A 43 3.71 3.98 19.56
N CYS A 44 3.61 2.74 19.09
CA CYS A 44 3.33 1.56 19.89
C CYS A 44 4.28 0.41 19.55
N LEU A 45 4.27 -0.63 20.38
CA LEU A 45 4.88 -1.91 20.02
C LEU A 45 4.09 -2.54 18.87
N ILE A 46 4.79 -3.20 17.95
CA ILE A 46 4.18 -3.97 16.86
C ILE A 46 3.22 -5.04 17.42
N ASP A 47 3.56 -5.64 18.56
CA ASP A 47 2.74 -6.66 19.22
C ASP A 47 1.42 -6.08 19.80
N GLU A 48 1.29 -4.75 19.88
CA GLU A 48 0.04 -4.08 20.27
C GLU A 48 -0.90 -3.84 19.08
N LEU A 49 -0.55 -4.33 17.88
CA LEU A 49 -1.35 -4.20 16.67
C LEU A 49 -2.80 -4.62 16.88
N GLU A 50 -3.05 -5.81 17.44
CA GLU A 50 -4.42 -6.33 17.63
C GLU A 50 -5.22 -5.45 18.60
N ASN A 51 -4.59 -4.96 19.68
CA ASN A 51 -5.24 -4.01 20.59
C ASN A 51 -5.62 -2.70 19.88
N TRP A 52 -4.77 -2.21 18.97
CA TRP A 52 -5.07 -1.04 18.14
C TRP A 52 -6.26 -1.29 17.22
N ARG A 53 -6.28 -2.45 16.55
CA ARG A 53 -7.38 -2.87 15.66
C ARG A 53 -8.70 -2.95 16.42
N ASP A 54 -8.72 -3.61 17.58
CA ASP A 54 -9.90 -3.75 18.43
C ASP A 54 -10.43 -2.40 18.89
N ARG A 55 -9.54 -1.51 19.34
CA ARG A 55 -9.91 -0.16 19.82
C ARG A 55 -10.68 0.65 18.77
N PHE A 56 -10.32 0.49 17.50
CA PHE A 56 -10.92 1.23 16.39
C PHE A 56 -11.81 0.35 15.49
N GLN A 57 -12.16 -0.86 15.96
CA GLN A 57 -13.01 -1.82 15.25
C GLN A 57 -12.57 -2.02 13.80
N ASP A 58 -11.26 -2.15 13.57
CA ASP A 58 -10.63 -2.29 12.24
C ASP A 58 -10.92 -1.17 11.22
N THR A 59 -11.58 -0.10 11.64
CA THR A 59 -12.08 0.94 10.75
C THR A 59 -10.97 1.92 10.41
N ASN A 60 -10.57 1.95 9.14
CA ASN A 60 -9.58 2.90 8.62
C ASN A 60 -8.32 2.95 9.49
N VAL A 61 -7.77 1.79 9.80
CA VAL A 61 -6.56 1.65 10.62
C VAL A 61 -5.33 1.45 9.73
N TYR A 62 -4.24 2.08 10.12
CA TYR A 62 -3.00 2.19 9.36
C TYR A 62 -1.79 1.95 10.25
N ARG A 63 -0.67 1.59 9.63
CA ARG A 63 0.65 1.70 10.23
C ARG A 63 1.53 2.62 9.40
N ALA A 64 2.50 3.24 10.05
CA ALA A 64 3.61 3.84 9.34
C ALA A 64 4.40 2.78 8.55
N LEU A 65 5.05 3.22 7.48
CA LEU A 65 6.04 2.43 6.77
C LEU A 65 7.34 2.35 7.55
N LYS A 66 7.60 3.27 8.47
CA LYS A 66 8.81 3.26 9.29
C LYS A 66 8.63 2.36 10.50
N THR A 67 9.60 1.51 10.77
CA THR A 67 9.71 0.79 12.03
C THR A 67 11.03 1.13 12.72
N VAL A 68 10.96 1.30 14.04
CA VAL A 68 12.07 1.80 14.87
C VAL A 68 12.47 0.76 15.91
N SER A 69 13.75 0.80 16.27
CA SER A 69 14.35 -0.03 17.31
C SER A 69 14.31 0.68 18.66
N THR A 70 14.18 -0.09 19.74
CA THR A 70 14.37 0.39 21.12
C THR A 70 15.83 0.60 21.47
N SER A 71 16.71 -0.16 20.82
CA SER A 71 18.14 -0.12 21.10
C SER A 71 18.76 1.16 20.55
N PRO A 72 19.46 1.96 21.38
CA PRO A 72 20.11 3.19 20.95
C PRO A 72 21.10 2.97 19.79
N GLY A 73 21.17 3.92 18.86
CA GLY A 73 22.08 3.87 17.71
C GLY A 73 21.65 2.92 16.59
N ILE A 74 20.61 2.11 16.80
CA ILE A 74 19.95 1.35 15.75
C ILE A 74 18.92 2.29 15.12
N GLY A 75 19.18 2.73 13.89
CA GLY A 75 18.27 3.60 13.13
C GLY A 75 16.93 2.94 12.79
N GLU A 76 16.15 3.59 11.94
CA GLU A 76 14.86 3.07 11.44
C GLU A 76 15.04 2.26 10.16
N ILE A 77 14.09 1.37 9.87
CA ILE A 77 13.97 0.74 8.55
C ILE A 77 12.64 1.13 7.90
N ILE A 78 12.63 1.09 6.57
CA ILE A 78 11.43 1.32 5.78
C ILE A 78 10.75 -0.02 5.53
N GLY A 79 9.42 0.05 5.43
CA GLY A 79 8.51 -1.04 5.17
C GLY A 79 8.75 -1.80 3.88
N PRO A 80 7.79 -2.63 3.45
CA PRO A 80 7.86 -3.23 2.14
C PRO A 80 7.90 -2.12 1.08
N VAL A 81 8.51 -2.42 -0.07
CA VAL A 81 8.39 -1.52 -1.22
C VAL A 81 6.96 -1.56 -1.70
N LEU A 82 6.32 -0.41 -1.72
CA LEU A 82 4.94 -0.24 -2.12
C LEU A 82 4.86 0.22 -3.56
N VAL A 83 3.97 -0.41 -4.32
CA VAL A 83 3.45 0.10 -5.59
C VAL A 83 1.96 0.31 -5.39
N ASP A 84 1.54 1.55 -5.11
CA ASP A 84 0.13 1.89 -4.88
C ASP A 84 -0.46 2.48 -6.16
N ILE A 85 -1.58 1.88 -6.58
CA ILE A 85 -2.19 2.07 -7.89
C ILE A 85 -3.58 2.61 -7.63
N ASP A 86 -3.85 3.82 -8.12
CA ASP A 86 -5.08 4.52 -7.81
C ASP A 86 -5.76 5.02 -9.08
N ASN A 87 -7.09 4.99 -9.11
CA ASN A 87 -7.89 5.65 -10.13
C ASN A 87 -8.89 6.58 -9.43
N SER A 88 -8.70 7.89 -9.55
CA SER A 88 -9.52 8.89 -8.86
C SER A 88 -10.99 8.83 -9.25
N ASP A 89 -11.30 8.39 -10.46
CA ASP A 89 -12.65 8.27 -10.99
C ASP A 89 -13.29 6.90 -10.65
N GLU A 90 -12.62 6.13 -9.78
CA GLU A 90 -13.02 4.80 -9.34
C GLU A 90 -13.21 3.79 -10.49
N ASN A 91 -12.52 3.99 -11.62
CA ASN A 91 -12.49 3.01 -12.70
C ASN A 91 -11.62 1.81 -12.30
N LEU A 92 -12.23 0.90 -11.56
CA LEU A 92 -11.56 -0.27 -11.00
C LEU A 92 -11.08 -1.28 -12.04
N GLU A 93 -11.74 -1.37 -13.20
CA GLU A 93 -11.30 -2.26 -14.28
C GLU A 93 -9.99 -1.76 -14.92
N ASP A 94 -9.83 -0.45 -15.05
CA ASP A 94 -8.56 0.13 -15.51
C ASP A 94 -7.46 -0.03 -14.45
N ALA A 95 -7.76 0.27 -13.18
CA ALA A 95 -6.82 0.03 -12.08
C ALA A 95 -6.38 -1.45 -12.02
N LEU A 96 -7.31 -2.40 -12.21
CA LEU A 96 -7.02 -3.83 -12.27
C LEU A 96 -6.16 -4.19 -13.49
N THR A 97 -6.44 -3.59 -14.65
CA THR A 97 -5.64 -3.78 -15.87
C THR A 97 -4.20 -3.31 -15.67
N VAL A 98 -4.00 -2.13 -15.06
CA VAL A 98 -2.67 -1.63 -14.68
C VAL A 98 -2.00 -2.55 -13.66
N THR A 99 -2.75 -3.02 -12.66
CA THR A 99 -2.24 -3.96 -11.64
C THR A 99 -1.74 -5.26 -12.27
N ARG A 100 -2.46 -5.83 -13.25
CA ARG A 100 -2.01 -7.02 -14.00
C ARG A 100 -0.71 -6.77 -14.78
N LYS A 101 -0.57 -5.60 -15.41
CA LYS A 101 0.68 -5.21 -16.10
C LYS A 101 1.84 -5.11 -15.11
N ILE A 102 1.61 -4.54 -13.92
CA ILE A 102 2.65 -4.47 -12.88
C ILE A 102 3.06 -5.86 -12.42
N LEU A 103 2.10 -6.77 -12.18
CA LEU A 103 2.44 -8.16 -11.83
C LEU A 103 3.32 -8.82 -12.90
N PHE A 104 3.01 -8.61 -14.17
CA PHE A 104 3.84 -9.09 -15.28
C PHE A 104 5.25 -8.50 -15.22
N LEU A 105 5.39 -7.17 -15.08
CA LEU A 105 6.70 -6.51 -14.96
C LEU A 105 7.52 -7.03 -13.76
N LEU A 106 6.88 -7.20 -12.60
CA LEU A 106 7.52 -7.70 -11.38
C LEU A 106 8.05 -9.12 -11.57
N ASN A 107 7.28 -10.01 -12.21
CA ASN A 107 7.67 -11.40 -12.42
C ASN A 107 8.71 -11.55 -13.56
N ASP A 108 8.47 -10.91 -14.71
CA ASP A 108 9.25 -11.18 -15.92
C ASP A 108 10.52 -10.34 -16.01
N GLU A 109 10.43 -9.06 -15.63
CA GLU A 109 11.57 -8.14 -15.74
C GLU A 109 12.39 -8.07 -14.45
N LEU A 110 11.71 -7.99 -13.30
CA LEU A 110 12.36 -7.88 -11.99
C LEU A 110 12.58 -9.23 -11.30
N ARG A 111 12.03 -10.32 -11.85
CA ARG A 111 12.21 -11.70 -11.36
C ARG A 111 11.87 -11.85 -9.87
N ILE A 112 10.83 -11.15 -9.43
CA ILE A 112 10.36 -11.21 -8.05
C ILE A 112 9.57 -12.50 -7.84
N GLU A 113 9.98 -13.29 -6.86
CA GLU A 113 9.29 -14.52 -6.48
C GLU A 113 7.94 -14.20 -5.83
N THR A 114 6.93 -15.05 -6.06
CA THR A 114 5.56 -14.84 -5.55
C THR A 114 5.48 -14.81 -4.03
N ASP A 115 6.40 -15.46 -3.31
CA ASP A 115 6.46 -15.44 -1.84
C ASP A 115 7.03 -14.13 -1.28
N SER A 116 7.63 -13.31 -2.15
CA SER A 116 8.28 -12.05 -1.86
C SER A 116 7.41 -10.85 -2.21
N LEU A 117 6.19 -11.10 -2.70
CA LEU A 117 5.21 -10.07 -3.03
C LEU A 117 3.83 -10.43 -2.45
N ARG A 118 3.06 -9.43 -2.07
CA ARG A 118 1.63 -9.55 -1.77
C ARG A 118 0.86 -8.51 -2.55
N ILE A 119 -0.34 -8.86 -2.97
CA ILE A 119 -1.20 -8.01 -3.81
C ILE A 119 -2.48 -7.76 -3.05
N PHE A 120 -2.89 -6.50 -2.93
CA PHE A 120 -4.12 -6.15 -2.23
C PHE A 120 -5.02 -5.30 -3.10
N PHE A 121 -6.32 -5.56 -3.03
CA PHE A 121 -7.32 -4.56 -3.32
C PHE A 121 -7.49 -3.67 -2.09
N THR A 122 -7.39 -2.35 -2.26
CA THR A 122 -7.37 -1.40 -1.13
C THR A 122 -8.74 -1.14 -0.50
N GLY A 123 -9.79 -1.70 -1.10
CA GLY A 123 -11.17 -1.57 -0.63
C GLY A 123 -11.94 -0.42 -1.28
N ARG A 124 -11.37 0.35 -2.21
CA ARG A 124 -12.15 1.42 -2.87
C ARG A 124 -11.82 1.63 -4.33
N LYS A 125 -10.69 2.29 -4.61
CA LYS A 125 -10.37 2.89 -5.91
C LYS A 125 -9.08 2.35 -6.54
N GLY A 126 -8.43 1.39 -5.87
CA GLY A 126 -7.08 1.00 -6.23
C GLY A 126 -6.61 -0.34 -5.68
N PHE A 127 -5.36 -0.63 -5.99
CA PHE A 127 -4.64 -1.83 -5.58
C PHE A 127 -3.26 -1.44 -5.06
N ASN A 128 -2.64 -2.29 -4.26
CA ASN A 128 -1.21 -2.16 -4.01
C ASN A 128 -0.47 -3.49 -4.08
N PHE A 129 0.81 -3.38 -4.42
CA PHE A 129 1.79 -4.42 -4.19
C PHE A 129 2.62 -4.06 -2.96
N GLU A 130 2.82 -5.04 -2.09
CA GLU A 130 3.82 -4.98 -1.04
C GLU A 130 4.93 -5.96 -1.40
N ILE A 131 6.16 -5.48 -1.57
CA ILE A 131 7.30 -6.29 -2.01
C ILE A 131 8.38 -6.29 -0.93
N ARG A 132 8.95 -7.47 -0.62
CA ARG A 132 10.09 -7.58 0.30
C ARG A 132 11.28 -6.78 -0.26
N PRO A 133 11.87 -5.83 0.49
CA PRO A 133 13.01 -5.06 0.00
C PRO A 133 14.18 -5.93 -0.46
N GLN A 134 14.40 -7.08 0.20
CA GLN A 134 15.48 -8.02 -0.11
C GLN A 134 15.34 -8.63 -1.51
N ALA A 135 14.11 -8.89 -1.98
CA ALA A 135 13.86 -9.41 -3.32
C ALA A 135 14.24 -8.41 -4.42
N LEU A 136 14.25 -7.10 -4.08
CA LEU A 136 14.69 -6.02 -4.95
C LEU A 136 16.16 -5.62 -4.73
N GLY A 137 16.91 -6.35 -3.90
CA GLY A 137 18.29 -5.99 -3.53
C GLY A 137 18.38 -4.68 -2.73
N ILE A 138 17.30 -4.27 -2.07
CA ILE A 138 17.22 -3.04 -1.29
C ILE A 138 17.62 -3.32 0.15
N GLN A 139 18.78 -2.77 0.52
CA GLN A 139 19.40 -2.83 1.84
C GLN A 139 20.20 -1.54 2.05
N GLY A 140 20.58 -1.28 3.30
CA GLY A 140 21.42 -0.14 3.69
C GLY A 140 20.68 0.82 4.62
N SER A 141 21.12 2.08 4.63
CA SER A 141 20.52 3.14 5.44
C SER A 141 19.06 3.40 5.02
N THR A 142 18.29 4.06 5.88
CA THR A 142 16.92 4.49 5.55
C THR A 142 16.88 5.32 4.27
N ILE A 143 17.85 6.23 4.09
CA ILE A 143 17.95 7.09 2.90
C ILE A 143 18.19 6.24 1.65
N ASP A 144 19.07 5.24 1.72
CA ASP A 144 19.31 4.31 0.61
C ASP A 144 18.06 3.49 0.27
N GLN A 145 17.34 3.04 1.29
CA GLN A 145 16.09 2.30 1.10
C GLN A 145 15.05 3.16 0.38
N VAL A 146 14.83 4.41 0.83
CA VAL A 146 13.91 5.36 0.17
C VAL A 146 14.32 5.62 -1.27
N ARG A 147 15.59 5.97 -1.51
CA ARG A 147 16.09 6.25 -2.87
C ARG A 147 15.91 5.06 -3.81
N LYS A 148 16.35 3.87 -3.40
CA LYS A 148 16.23 2.66 -4.25
C LYS A 148 14.77 2.27 -4.49
N SER A 149 13.89 2.48 -3.50
CA SER A 149 12.45 2.22 -3.65
C SER A 149 11.81 3.20 -4.64
N ALA A 150 12.21 4.48 -4.60
CA ALA A 150 11.80 5.48 -5.59
C ALA A 150 12.31 5.14 -7.01
N GLU A 151 13.52 4.61 -7.15
CA GLU A 151 14.06 4.16 -8.44
C GLU A 151 13.26 2.97 -9.00
N VAL A 152 12.86 2.02 -8.15
CA VAL A 152 11.98 0.91 -8.56
C VAL A 152 10.63 1.45 -9.04
N LEU A 153 9.99 2.34 -8.28
CA LEU A 153 8.73 2.97 -8.69
C LEU A 153 8.86 3.71 -10.01
N TYR A 154 9.92 4.50 -10.18
CA TYR A 154 10.19 5.21 -11.41
C TYR A 154 10.29 4.24 -12.60
N ARG A 155 11.03 3.14 -12.48
CA ARG A 155 11.15 2.13 -13.53
C ARG A 155 9.80 1.51 -13.90
N ILE A 156 9.00 1.15 -12.90
CA ILE A 156 7.65 0.61 -13.10
C ILE A 156 6.77 1.64 -13.81
N THR A 157 6.74 2.88 -13.34
CA THR A 157 5.96 3.97 -13.95
C THR A 157 6.37 4.18 -15.41
N GLU A 158 7.66 4.31 -15.71
CA GLU A 158 8.14 4.54 -17.08
C GLU A 158 7.81 3.37 -18.03
N ALA A 159 7.96 2.12 -17.55
CA ALA A 159 7.60 0.93 -18.33
C ALA A 159 6.11 0.92 -18.68
N LEU A 160 5.24 1.23 -17.71
CA LEU A 160 3.79 1.31 -17.95
C LEU A 160 3.40 2.46 -18.88
N ARG A 161 4.09 3.59 -18.81
CA ARG A 161 3.85 4.74 -19.70
C ARG A 161 4.20 4.41 -21.14
N ALA A 162 5.17 3.53 -21.39
CA ALA A 162 5.58 3.10 -22.73
C ALA A 162 5.81 4.28 -23.70
N GLY A 163 6.45 5.35 -23.20
CA GLY A 163 6.73 6.57 -23.96
C GLY A 163 5.56 7.57 -24.06
N LYS A 164 4.36 7.25 -23.57
CA LYS A 164 3.26 8.20 -23.46
C LYS A 164 3.55 9.26 -22.41
N THR A 165 3.08 10.48 -22.68
CA THR A 165 3.23 11.62 -21.77
C THR A 165 1.88 12.21 -21.41
N TRP A 166 1.60 12.25 -20.11
CA TRP A 166 0.46 12.97 -19.52
C TRP A 166 0.93 14.17 -18.70
N GLN A 167 0.02 15.11 -18.44
CA GLN A 167 0.26 16.24 -17.53
C GLN A 167 0.64 15.75 -16.13
N ILE A 168 -0.06 14.72 -15.64
CA ILE A 168 0.25 14.05 -14.38
C ILE A 168 1.42 13.08 -14.63
N ARG A 169 2.54 13.33 -13.95
CA ARG A 169 3.80 12.59 -14.19
C ARG A 169 3.70 11.10 -13.88
N ASN A 170 2.86 10.73 -12.94
CA ASN A 170 2.69 9.35 -12.50
C ASN A 170 1.43 8.67 -13.05
N GLN A 171 0.73 9.30 -13.98
CA GLN A 171 -0.35 8.66 -14.74
C GLN A 171 0.23 7.63 -15.71
N VAL A 172 -0.43 6.48 -15.80
CA VAL A 172 0.02 5.31 -16.57
C VAL A 172 -1.07 4.71 -17.47
N SER A 173 -2.28 5.27 -17.45
CA SER A 173 -3.38 4.90 -18.35
C SER A 173 -4.09 6.14 -18.91
N ASP A 174 -4.78 5.98 -20.04
CA ASP A 174 -5.54 7.06 -20.67
C ASP A 174 -6.80 7.43 -19.86
N THR A 175 -7.25 6.53 -18.99
CA THR A 175 -8.43 6.63 -18.11
C THR A 175 -8.08 7.07 -16.69
N GLY A 176 -6.89 7.65 -16.49
CA GLY A 176 -6.54 8.37 -15.27
C GLY A 176 -5.93 7.54 -14.14
N THR A 177 -5.62 6.26 -14.34
CA THR A 177 -4.90 5.47 -13.33
C THR A 177 -3.47 5.98 -13.16
N VAL A 178 -3.06 6.12 -11.90
CA VAL A 178 -1.74 6.57 -11.48
C VAL A 178 -1.03 5.50 -10.64
N VAL A 179 0.31 5.60 -10.59
CA VAL A 179 1.13 4.89 -9.62
C VAL A 179 1.72 5.90 -8.63
N ASP A 180 1.35 5.84 -7.36
CA ASP A 180 1.71 6.87 -6.38
C ASP A 180 3.22 6.91 -6.09
N GLN A 181 3.74 8.13 -5.98
CA GLN A 181 5.17 8.40 -5.78
C GLN A 181 5.53 8.39 -4.29
N ILE A 182 5.28 7.26 -3.62
CA ILE A 182 5.37 7.08 -2.16
C ILE A 182 6.74 7.50 -1.60
N TYR A 183 7.82 7.21 -2.32
CA TYR A 183 9.20 7.46 -1.89
C TYR A 183 9.81 8.73 -2.49
N GLY A 184 8.98 9.58 -3.06
CA GLY A 184 9.43 10.78 -3.74
C GLY A 184 9.75 10.53 -5.20
N ASP A 185 10.59 11.39 -5.77
CA ASP A 185 11.01 11.29 -7.17
C ASP A 185 12.51 11.61 -7.29
N ARG A 186 13.04 11.54 -8.53
CA ARG A 186 14.47 11.76 -8.80
C ARG A 186 15.02 13.13 -8.38
N PHE A 187 14.17 14.09 -8.01
CA PHE A 187 14.57 15.41 -7.56
C PHE A 187 14.42 15.59 -6.04
N ASP A 188 13.63 14.75 -5.38
CA ASP A 188 13.36 14.83 -3.93
C ASP A 188 13.00 13.44 -3.38
N TYR A 189 14.03 12.68 -2.96
CA TYR A 189 13.87 11.36 -2.35
C TYR A 189 13.44 11.49 -0.90
N ARG A 190 12.12 11.48 -0.68
CA ARG A 190 11.51 11.51 0.65
C ARG A 190 10.24 10.68 0.68
N LEU A 191 9.94 10.10 1.83
CA LEU A 191 8.69 9.37 2.04
C LEU A 191 7.50 10.35 2.04
N LYS A 192 6.82 10.48 0.90
CA LYS A 192 5.66 11.38 0.68
C LYS A 192 4.38 10.82 1.32
N HIS A 193 4.23 9.50 1.35
CA HIS A 193 3.10 8.81 1.97
C HIS A 193 3.61 7.89 3.08
N PRO A 194 3.63 8.34 4.35
CA PRO A 194 4.28 7.60 5.42
C PRO A 194 3.46 6.44 5.97
N TYR A 195 2.20 6.27 5.56
CA TYR A 195 1.28 5.27 6.11
C TYR A 195 0.74 4.31 5.06
N ILE A 196 0.47 3.08 5.49
CA ILE A 196 -0.27 2.07 4.73
C ILE A 196 -1.39 1.48 5.60
N ARG A 197 -2.54 1.25 4.97
CA ARG A 197 -3.69 0.62 5.62
C ARG A 197 -3.36 -0.82 6.01
N LEU A 198 -3.70 -1.19 7.24
CA LEU A 198 -3.48 -2.53 7.75
C LEU A 198 -4.22 -3.59 6.92
N HIS A 199 -3.64 -4.78 6.83
CA HIS A 199 -4.20 -5.95 6.17
C HIS A 199 -5.52 -6.30 6.85
N SER A 200 -6.57 -6.62 6.09
CA SER A 200 -7.91 -6.89 6.63
C SER A 200 -8.59 -5.72 7.35
N SER A 201 -8.05 -4.49 7.30
CA SER A 201 -8.77 -3.30 7.79
C SER A 201 -10.00 -3.02 6.93
N LEU A 202 -11.05 -2.53 7.55
CA LEU A 202 -12.24 -2.00 6.89
C LEU A 202 -11.91 -0.61 6.32
N ASN A 203 -12.14 -0.45 5.02
CA ASN A 203 -12.24 0.85 4.40
C ASN A 203 -13.67 1.35 4.47
N MET A 204 -13.89 2.37 5.29
CA MET A 204 -15.19 3.01 5.49
C MET A 204 -15.13 4.47 5.02
N TRP A 205 -16.09 4.86 4.20
CA TRP A 205 -16.23 6.22 3.71
C TRP A 205 -17.70 6.61 3.61
N ILE A 206 -17.96 7.91 3.51
CA ILE A 206 -19.31 8.46 3.31
C ILE A 206 -19.40 8.85 1.84
N SER A 207 -20.22 8.14 1.08
CA SER A 207 -20.40 8.44 -0.34
C SER A 207 -21.13 9.76 -0.56
N THR A 208 -21.10 10.26 -1.80
CA THR A 208 -21.78 11.51 -2.18
C THR A 208 -23.29 11.52 -1.91
N ASP A 209 -23.93 10.35 -1.87
CA ASP A 209 -25.35 10.19 -1.49
C ASP A 209 -25.60 10.25 0.03
N GLY A 210 -24.53 10.36 0.83
CA GLY A 210 -24.57 10.39 2.29
C GLY A 210 -24.56 9.01 2.95
N GLU A 211 -24.57 7.91 2.18
CA GLU A 211 -24.48 6.57 2.72
C GLU A 211 -23.07 6.23 3.19
N THR A 212 -22.97 5.50 4.30
CA THR A 212 -21.69 4.89 4.69
C THR A 212 -21.47 3.63 3.85
N LYS A 213 -20.39 3.62 3.07
CA LYS A 213 -19.94 2.44 2.32
C LYS A 213 -18.76 1.80 3.06
N THR A 214 -18.69 0.47 2.99
CA THR A 214 -17.66 -0.31 3.68
C THR A 214 -17.17 -1.45 2.79
N ARG A 215 -15.85 -1.60 2.68
CA ARG A 215 -15.19 -2.74 2.02
C ARG A 215 -13.94 -3.13 2.78
N MET A 216 -13.67 -4.42 2.90
CA MET A 216 -12.42 -4.90 3.49
C MET A 216 -11.25 -4.75 2.51
N LYS A 217 -10.06 -4.37 3.00
CA LYS A 217 -8.80 -4.55 2.24
C LYS A 217 -8.53 -6.06 2.15
N ILE A 218 -8.55 -6.61 0.94
CA ILE A 218 -8.38 -8.05 0.71
C ILE A 218 -7.09 -8.35 -0.04
N GLU A 219 -6.41 -9.40 0.39
CA GLU A 219 -5.27 -9.97 -0.34
C GLU A 219 -5.76 -10.80 -1.52
N LEU A 220 -5.09 -10.66 -2.66
CA LEU A 220 -5.37 -11.38 -3.90
C LEU A 220 -4.16 -12.24 -4.26
N THR A 221 -4.40 -13.48 -4.64
CA THR A 221 -3.40 -14.31 -5.31
C THR A 221 -3.19 -13.83 -6.75
N SER A 222 -2.02 -14.13 -7.33
CA SER A 222 -1.77 -13.88 -8.75
C SER A 222 -2.81 -14.54 -9.67
N ASN A 223 -3.33 -15.71 -9.28
CA ASN A 223 -4.37 -16.41 -10.02
C ASN A 223 -5.72 -15.67 -9.96
N GLU A 224 -6.12 -15.19 -8.78
CA GLU A 224 -7.34 -14.39 -8.63
C GLU A 224 -7.24 -13.08 -9.42
N LEU A 225 -6.11 -12.38 -9.34
CA LEU A 225 -5.90 -11.14 -10.08
C LEU A 225 -6.14 -11.31 -11.59
N ASN A 226 -5.75 -12.45 -12.17
CA ASN A 226 -5.88 -12.71 -13.60
C ASN A 226 -7.25 -13.25 -14.03
N LYS A 227 -8.06 -13.82 -13.11
CA LYS A 227 -9.31 -14.51 -13.44
C LYS A 227 -10.56 -13.75 -13.01
N VAL A 228 -10.48 -12.98 -11.94
CA VAL A 228 -11.61 -12.33 -11.31
C VAL A 228 -11.79 -10.93 -11.89
N SER A 229 -13.03 -10.51 -12.13
CA SER A 229 -13.35 -9.14 -12.58
C SER A 229 -13.21 -8.14 -11.42
N ALA A 230 -13.09 -6.84 -11.73
CA ALA A 230 -13.04 -5.83 -10.69
C ALA A 230 -14.35 -5.77 -9.88
N THR A 231 -15.49 -5.99 -10.53
CA THR A 231 -16.80 -6.08 -9.86
C THR A 231 -16.84 -7.24 -8.85
N GLU A 232 -16.31 -8.41 -9.20
CA GLU A 232 -16.31 -9.57 -8.30
C GLU A 232 -15.32 -9.38 -7.13
N ILE A 233 -14.16 -8.76 -7.37
CA ILE A 233 -13.22 -8.36 -6.31
C ILE A 233 -13.89 -7.38 -5.34
N ALA A 234 -14.55 -6.34 -5.85
CA ALA A 234 -15.24 -5.34 -5.03
C ALA A 234 -16.38 -5.97 -4.22
N TYR A 235 -17.20 -6.81 -4.84
CA TYR A 235 -18.30 -7.51 -4.18
C TYR A 235 -17.81 -8.45 -3.06
N ARG A 236 -16.70 -9.16 -3.29
CA ARG A 236 -16.08 -9.99 -2.24
C ARG A 236 -15.60 -9.13 -1.06
N ALA A 237 -14.99 -7.99 -1.34
CA ALA A 237 -14.52 -7.06 -0.31
C ALA A 237 -15.69 -6.47 0.51
N GLU A 238 -16.84 -6.21 -0.12
CA GLU A 238 -18.08 -5.82 0.57
C GLU A 238 -18.61 -6.94 1.47
N LYS A 239 -18.69 -8.17 0.95
CA LYS A 239 -19.17 -9.33 1.73
C LYS A 239 -18.33 -9.66 2.95
N LEU A 240 -17.01 -9.44 2.89
CA LEU A 240 -16.13 -9.69 4.02
C LEU A 240 -16.19 -8.58 5.08
N ALA A 241 -16.80 -7.44 4.74
CA ALA A 241 -16.99 -6.32 5.64
C ALA A 241 -18.29 -6.43 6.49
N THR A 242 -19.15 -7.41 6.20
CA THR A 242 -20.41 -7.69 6.90
C THR A 242 -20.33 -8.97 7.70
#